data_AF-G8PLP7-F1
#
_entry.id   AF-G8PLP7-F1
#
_cell.length_a   1.000
_cell.length_b   1.000
_cell.length_c   1.000
_cell.angle_alpha   90.00
_cell.angle_beta   90.00
_cell.angle_gamma   90.00
#
_symmetry.space_group_name_H-M   'P 1'
#
loop_
_entity.id
_entity.type
_entity.pdbx_description
1 polymer ?
#
loop_
_entity_poly.entity_id
_entity_poly.type
_entity_poly.pdbx_seq_one_letter_code
_entity_poly.pdbx_strand_id
1 'polypeptide(L)'
;MNVKTLALAAAAAAAATSAQAADLPLAAEPVNYVKACDAFGAGYFQLPGKDTCIKLGGRIRAQYVSHNLQDGLEDVTNQDDIDAGKTTEKKTNDYSSYVRGYLYFTSMTATDIGTIKTYTEFQGEWNASETQSTKVNDAWVQIGADYGSFLFGRESSQFDAFTGYTWIVPGGISLSDVSLLQASFTADLGNGFTAVASVEDSSYRGGDENAVDIVGALKVSQGWGSFQLSGAAHNKADGDGYGYAAGATATFNLDMVREGTEITFQAQYADEAGAYITSDGDDAAKTGYSLSGGLETALTDKVSAQLDLSHVAFDNDSDDYTKTSVNGSIVYSPVAGLGLALAAGWNTQDDDTSKDYEDETKVGARVQYTF
;
A
#
# COMPACT_ATOMS: atom_id res chain seq x y z
N MET A 1 -50.41 -34.00 -32.34
CA MET A 1 -50.88 -35.27 -31.75
C MET A 1 -50.09 -35.46 -30.45
N ASN A 2 -50.59 -35.53 -29.23
CA ASN A 2 -51.90 -35.55 -28.58
C ASN A 2 -51.65 -34.97 -27.15
N VAL A 3 -52.33 -33.94 -26.62
CA VAL A 3 -53.71 -33.85 -26.08
C VAL A 3 -53.68 -33.52 -24.56
N LYS A 4 -54.12 -32.30 -24.24
CA LYS A 4 -54.95 -31.82 -23.09
C LYS A 4 -54.35 -31.76 -21.68
N THR A 5 -54.05 -30.57 -21.13
CA THR A 5 -54.96 -29.64 -20.41
C THR A 5 -55.81 -30.27 -19.31
N LEU A 6 -55.50 -29.96 -18.04
CA LEU A 6 -56.48 -29.91 -16.95
C LEU A 6 -56.29 -28.61 -16.15
N ALA A 7 -57.28 -27.74 -16.27
CA ALA A 7 -57.55 -26.60 -15.42
C ALA A 7 -58.97 -26.79 -14.83
N LEU A 8 -59.29 -25.98 -13.81
CA LEU A 8 -60.53 -25.85 -13.01
C LEU A 8 -60.55 -26.73 -11.74
N ALA A 9 -60.47 -26.19 -10.51
CA ALA A 9 -61.26 -25.15 -9.83
C ALA A 9 -62.63 -25.62 -9.31
N ALA A 10 -62.92 -25.19 -8.07
CA ALA A 10 -64.23 -25.02 -7.41
C ALA A 10 -64.70 -26.08 -6.39
N ALA A 11 -64.55 -25.73 -5.11
CA ALA A 11 -65.58 -25.77 -4.06
C ALA A 11 -65.18 -24.69 -3.03
N ALA A 12 -65.72 -23.46 -3.00
CA ALA A 12 -67.02 -23.06 -2.44
C ALA A 12 -67.31 -23.70 -1.07
N ALA A 13 -67.67 -23.03 0.02
CA ALA A 13 -67.75 -21.64 0.43
C ALA A 13 -68.12 -21.66 1.94
N ALA A 14 -67.84 -20.56 2.65
CA ALA A 14 -68.53 -20.09 3.86
C ALA A 14 -68.33 -20.84 5.21
N ALA A 15 -67.54 -20.21 6.08
CA ALA A 15 -67.95 -19.92 7.46
C ALA A 15 -67.18 -18.70 7.97
N ALA A 16 -67.79 -17.52 7.84
CA ALA A 16 -67.42 -16.37 8.65
C ALA A 16 -67.90 -16.64 10.09
N THR A 17 -67.01 -16.53 11.08
CA THR A 17 -67.19 -15.85 12.38
C THR A 17 -66.13 -16.35 13.38
N SER A 18 -65.05 -15.61 13.54
CA SER A 18 -64.78 -14.89 14.80
C SER A 18 -63.48 -14.12 14.59
N ALA A 19 -63.61 -12.81 14.71
CA ALA A 19 -62.47 -11.94 14.91
C ALA A 19 -61.73 -12.40 16.17
N GLN A 20 -60.55 -12.99 15.99
CA GLN A 20 -59.51 -12.87 16.99
C GLN A 20 -58.49 -11.91 16.40
N ALA A 21 -58.65 -10.64 16.79
CA ALA A 21 -57.53 -9.73 16.82
C ALA A 21 -56.50 -10.35 17.77
N ALA A 22 -55.56 -11.11 17.20
CA ALA A 22 -54.27 -11.28 17.82
C ALA A 22 -53.58 -9.93 17.65
N ASP A 23 -53.57 -9.16 18.73
CA ASP A 23 -52.71 -8.01 18.91
C ASP A 23 -51.27 -8.52 18.71
N LEU A 24 -50.77 -8.39 17.48
CA LEU A 24 -49.35 -8.39 17.23
C LEU A 24 -48.80 -7.23 18.06
N PRO A 25 -47.76 -7.41 18.90
CA PRO A 25 -47.09 -6.27 19.47
C PRO A 25 -46.58 -5.39 18.32
N LEU A 26 -47.34 -4.34 18.00
CA LEU A 26 -46.99 -3.23 17.11
C LEU A 26 -46.00 -2.34 17.85
N ALA A 27 -44.86 -2.92 18.16
CA ALA A 27 -43.63 -2.26 18.55
C ALA A 27 -42.51 -3.24 18.23
N ALA A 28 -42.40 -3.64 16.96
CA ALA A 28 -41.05 -3.81 16.43
C ALA A 28 -40.43 -2.42 16.53
N GLU A 29 -39.58 -2.19 17.54
CA GLU A 29 -38.65 -1.07 17.50
C GLU A 29 -38.05 -1.03 16.09
N PRO A 30 -37.96 0.14 15.43
CA PRO A 30 -37.42 0.19 14.08
C PRO A 30 -36.01 -0.39 14.14
N VAL A 31 -35.89 -1.65 13.74
CA VAL A 31 -34.61 -2.32 13.59
C VAL A 31 -34.03 -1.63 12.36
N ASN A 32 -33.22 -0.61 12.61
CA ASN A 32 -32.48 0.09 11.58
C ASN A 32 -31.41 -0.87 11.05
N TYR A 33 -31.83 -1.79 10.18
CA TYR A 33 -30.91 -2.65 9.47
C TYR A 33 -30.01 -1.78 8.61
N VAL A 34 -28.73 -2.11 8.64
CA VAL A 34 -27.76 -1.59 7.70
C VAL A 34 -28.18 -2.07 6.31
N LYS A 35 -28.53 -1.13 5.43
CA LYS A 35 -28.95 -1.45 4.06
C LYS A 35 -27.70 -1.57 3.19
N ALA A 36 -27.72 -2.48 2.22
CA ALA A 36 -26.74 -2.42 1.14
C ALA A 36 -26.86 -1.06 0.44
N CYS A 37 -25.72 -0.44 0.13
CA CYS A 37 -25.67 0.80 -0.62
C CYS A 37 -25.07 0.53 -2.00
N ASP A 38 -25.94 0.19 -2.95
CA ASP A 38 -25.52 -0.15 -4.31
C ASP A 38 -25.01 1.07 -5.10
N ALA A 39 -25.30 2.30 -4.65
CA ALA A 39 -24.94 3.54 -5.34
C ALA A 39 -23.42 3.72 -5.52
N PHE A 40 -22.60 3.17 -4.61
CA PHE A 40 -21.14 3.25 -4.65
C PHE A 40 -20.47 1.89 -4.88
N GLY A 41 -21.27 0.87 -5.23
CA GLY A 41 -20.78 -0.46 -5.57
C GLY A 41 -20.82 -1.48 -4.43
N ALA A 42 -20.33 -2.69 -4.73
CA ALA A 42 -20.40 -3.82 -3.82
C ALA A 42 -19.58 -3.60 -2.53
N GLY A 43 -20.11 -4.08 -1.41
CA GLY A 43 -19.48 -4.00 -0.09
C GLY A 43 -19.75 -2.69 0.66
N TYR A 44 -20.51 -1.76 0.08
CA TYR A 44 -20.97 -0.57 0.77
C TYR A 44 -22.29 -0.79 1.51
N PHE A 45 -22.40 -0.13 2.65
CA PHE A 45 -23.50 -0.22 3.59
C PHE A 45 -23.95 1.19 3.97
N GLN A 46 -25.24 1.48 3.86
CA GLN A 46 -25.77 2.80 4.24
C GLN A 46 -25.81 2.96 5.75
N LEU A 47 -25.23 4.05 6.26
CA LEU A 47 -25.34 4.42 7.66
C LEU A 47 -26.78 4.75 8.04
N PRO A 48 -27.34 4.17 9.11
CA PRO A 48 -28.70 4.47 9.54
C PRO A 48 -28.95 5.97 9.75
N GLY A 49 -29.97 6.50 9.08
CA GLY A 49 -30.35 7.91 9.18
C GLY A 49 -29.41 8.88 8.45
N LYS A 50 -28.54 8.39 7.56
CA LYS A 50 -27.62 9.20 6.75
C LYS A 50 -27.62 8.72 5.29
N ASP A 51 -27.28 9.62 4.38
CA ASP A 51 -27.04 9.29 2.96
C ASP A 51 -25.60 8.82 2.70
N THR A 52 -24.80 8.74 3.76
CA THR A 52 -23.42 8.25 3.72
C THR A 52 -23.39 6.73 3.67
N CYS A 53 -22.64 6.20 2.71
CA CYS A 53 -22.36 4.80 2.57
C CYS A 53 -20.95 4.48 3.06
N ILE A 54 -20.80 3.41 3.82
CA ILE A 54 -19.53 2.97 4.40
C ILE A 54 -19.12 1.62 3.85
N LYS A 55 -17.84 1.42 3.64
CA LYS A 55 -17.23 0.13 3.32
C LYS A 55 -16.17 -0.16 4.36
N LEU A 56 -16.31 -1.32 5.00
CA LEU A 56 -15.30 -1.86 5.89
C LEU A 56 -14.54 -2.94 5.12
N GLY A 57 -13.23 -2.82 5.10
CA GLY A 57 -12.34 -3.88 4.61
C GLY A 57 -11.19 -4.05 5.57
N GLY A 58 -10.33 -5.01 5.28
CA GLY A 58 -9.12 -5.17 6.05
C GLY A 58 -8.23 -6.26 5.51
N ARG A 59 -7.07 -6.38 6.14
CA ARG A 59 -6.21 -7.55 5.96
C ARG A 59 -5.52 -7.91 7.25
N ILE A 60 -5.28 -9.19 7.43
CA ILE A 60 -4.39 -9.69 8.47
C ILE A 60 -3.24 -10.38 7.76
N ARG A 61 -2.01 -10.01 8.12
CA ARG A 61 -0.80 -10.67 7.63
C ARG A 61 0.10 -11.11 8.77
N ALA A 62 0.60 -12.33 8.67
CA ALA A 62 1.70 -12.83 9.48
C ALA A 62 2.91 -13.01 8.59
N GLN A 63 4.04 -12.41 8.96
CA GLN A 63 5.28 -12.45 8.18
C GLN A 63 6.42 -12.97 9.04
N TYR A 64 7.29 -13.75 8.39
CA TYR A 64 8.54 -14.26 8.94
C TYR A 64 9.63 -13.97 7.91
N VAL A 65 10.77 -13.44 8.34
CA VAL A 65 11.95 -13.24 7.51
C VAL A 65 13.15 -13.80 8.27
N SER A 66 13.98 -14.57 7.58
CA SER A 66 15.19 -15.17 8.15
C SER A 66 16.21 -14.12 8.56
N HIS A 67 17.20 -14.54 9.33
CA HIS A 67 18.48 -13.84 9.41
C HIS A 67 19.15 -13.77 8.03
N ASN A 68 20.26 -13.02 7.94
CA ASN A 68 21.10 -13.01 6.74
C ASN A 68 21.73 -14.40 6.52
N LEU A 69 21.40 -15.05 5.41
CA LEU A 69 21.87 -16.39 5.05
C LEU A 69 23.35 -16.44 4.64
N GLN A 70 24.00 -15.30 4.42
CA GLN A 70 25.46 -15.24 4.32
C GLN A 70 26.15 -15.45 5.67
N ASP A 71 25.46 -15.14 6.77
CA ASP A 71 25.99 -15.32 8.11
C ASP A 71 25.84 -16.78 8.53
N GLY A 72 26.85 -17.29 9.26
CA GLY A 72 26.81 -18.64 9.80
C GLY A 72 25.66 -18.83 10.78
N LEU A 73 25.03 -20.01 10.75
CA LEU A 73 24.11 -20.46 11.79
C LEU A 73 24.93 -20.80 13.03
N GLU A 74 25.18 -19.82 13.90
CA GLU A 74 25.82 -20.04 15.19
C GLU A 74 24.76 -19.98 16.31
N ASP A 75 24.82 -20.93 17.23
CA ASP A 75 24.07 -20.90 18.49
C ASP A 75 24.99 -20.27 19.52
N VAL A 76 24.75 -19.03 19.93
CA VAL A 76 25.49 -18.42 21.04
C VAL A 76 24.43 -17.99 22.06
N THR A 77 24.23 -18.76 23.13
CA THR A 77 25.09 -18.65 24.30
C THR A 77 24.86 -19.80 25.28
N ASN A 78 25.95 -20.39 25.80
CA ASN A 78 26.17 -20.62 27.24
C ASN A 78 27.55 -21.25 27.51
N GLN A 79 28.24 -21.06 28.62
CA GLN A 79 27.83 -20.49 29.92
C GLN A 79 28.98 -19.72 30.59
N ASP A 80 30.24 -19.99 30.21
CA ASP A 80 31.42 -19.39 30.83
C ASP A 80 31.69 -17.94 30.38
N ASP A 81 31.21 -17.55 29.19
CA ASP A 81 31.43 -16.23 28.58
C ASP A 81 30.58 -15.11 29.24
N ILE A 82 29.50 -15.52 29.89
CA ILE A 82 28.66 -14.71 30.77
C ILE A 82 29.25 -14.68 32.19
N ASP A 83 29.78 -15.80 32.69
CA ASP A 83 30.37 -15.89 34.04
C ASP A 83 31.64 -15.01 34.22
N ALA A 84 32.26 -14.57 33.12
CA ALA A 84 33.35 -13.58 33.07
C ALA A 84 32.93 -12.13 32.77
N GLY A 85 31.63 -11.86 32.53
CA GLY A 85 31.06 -10.54 32.25
C GLY A 85 31.37 -9.95 30.86
N LYS A 86 31.56 -10.80 29.82
CA LYS A 86 32.27 -10.42 28.58
C LYS A 86 31.52 -10.41 27.26
N THR A 87 30.36 -11.05 27.09
CA THR A 87 29.69 -10.92 25.78
C THR A 87 29.20 -9.48 25.58
N THR A 88 29.54 -8.91 24.42
CA THR A 88 29.21 -7.57 23.89
C THR A 88 28.60 -7.70 22.47
N GLU A 89 27.58 -8.58 22.32
CA GLU A 89 26.83 -9.01 21.10
C GLU A 89 27.63 -9.89 20.10
N LYS A 90 27.05 -10.79 19.26
CA LYS A 90 25.83 -10.72 18.41
C LYS A 90 25.01 -12.03 18.40
N LYS A 91 23.68 -11.90 18.36
CA LYS A 91 22.78 -12.96 17.93
C LYS A 91 22.88 -13.14 16.40
N THR A 92 23.24 -14.33 15.94
CA THR A 92 23.43 -14.67 14.51
C THR A 92 22.24 -15.41 13.89
N ASN A 93 21.12 -15.52 14.62
CA ASN A 93 19.89 -16.17 14.13
C ASN A 93 18.63 -15.40 14.54
N ASP A 94 18.67 -14.06 14.44
CA ASP A 94 17.48 -13.23 14.64
C ASP A 94 16.65 -13.24 13.35
N TYR A 95 15.79 -14.24 13.23
CA TYR A 95 14.65 -14.12 12.34
C TYR A 95 13.75 -12.97 12.85
N SER A 96 13.17 -12.20 11.93
CA SER A 96 12.14 -11.25 12.28
C SER A 96 10.78 -11.86 12.01
N SER A 97 9.83 -11.60 12.91
CA SER A 97 8.43 -11.94 12.64
C SER A 97 7.49 -10.93 13.24
N TYR A 98 6.35 -10.77 12.59
CA TYR A 98 5.28 -9.93 13.09
C TYR A 98 3.93 -10.40 12.56
N VAL A 99 2.89 -10.05 13.32
CA VAL A 99 1.50 -10.09 12.86
C VAL A 99 1.01 -8.66 12.80
N ARG A 100 0.38 -8.31 11.68
CA ARG A 100 -0.15 -6.98 11.43
C ARG A 100 -1.58 -7.07 10.93
N GLY A 101 -2.48 -6.41 11.65
CA GLY A 101 -3.89 -6.26 11.30
C GLY A 101 -4.15 -4.87 10.75
N TYR A 102 -4.97 -4.80 9.71
CA TYR A 102 -5.38 -3.56 9.07
C TYR A 102 -6.90 -3.47 9.05
N LEU A 103 -7.43 -2.29 9.34
CA LEU A 103 -8.83 -1.95 9.18
C LEU A 103 -8.96 -0.74 8.26
N TYR A 104 -9.66 -0.93 7.14
CA TYR A 104 -9.92 0.09 6.14
C TYR A 104 -11.35 0.58 6.30
N PHE A 105 -11.49 1.85 6.62
CA PHE A 105 -12.79 2.50 6.72
C PHE A 105 -12.94 3.52 5.60
N THR A 106 -13.75 3.18 4.60
CA THR A 106 -14.09 4.09 3.51
C THR A 106 -15.50 4.60 3.68
N SER A 107 -15.73 5.90 3.48
CA SER A 107 -17.09 6.45 3.38
C SER A 107 -17.28 7.23 2.09
N MET A 108 -18.50 7.24 1.56
CA MET A 108 -18.89 7.98 0.36
C MET A 108 -20.25 8.64 0.58
N THR A 109 -20.35 9.91 0.22
CA THR A 109 -21.60 10.69 0.29
C THR A 109 -21.72 11.53 -0.98
N ALA A 110 -22.85 11.41 -1.69
CA ALA A 110 -23.18 12.30 -2.79
C ALA A 110 -23.70 13.62 -2.22
N THR A 111 -23.18 14.74 -2.72
CA THR A 111 -23.56 16.10 -2.29
C THR A 111 -23.72 17.03 -3.48
N ASP A 112 -24.27 18.22 -3.25
CA ASP A 112 -24.46 19.24 -4.29
C ASP A 112 -23.14 19.77 -4.89
N ILE A 113 -22.03 19.65 -4.16
CA ILE A 113 -20.70 20.10 -4.60
C ILE A 113 -19.87 18.96 -5.19
N GLY A 114 -20.45 17.76 -5.32
CA GLY A 114 -19.80 16.57 -5.82
C GLY A 114 -19.77 15.41 -4.81
N THR A 115 -18.92 14.43 -5.04
CA THR A 115 -18.83 13.24 -4.19
C THR A 115 -17.77 13.44 -3.12
N ILE A 116 -18.16 13.33 -1.85
CA ILE A 116 -17.22 13.30 -0.73
C ILE A 116 -16.86 11.84 -0.47
N LYS A 117 -15.57 11.53 -0.55
CA LYS A 117 -14.99 10.23 -0.20
C LYS A 117 -14.03 10.42 0.97
N THR A 118 -14.09 9.55 1.96
CA THR A 118 -13.10 9.51 3.05
C THR A 118 -12.47 8.14 3.12
N TYR A 119 -11.23 8.08 3.59
CA TYR A 119 -10.53 6.83 3.87
C TYR A 119 -9.77 6.97 5.19
N THR A 120 -9.70 5.87 5.93
CA THR A 120 -8.83 5.76 7.10
C THR A 120 -8.30 4.33 7.19
N GLU A 121 -6.99 4.20 7.32
CA GLU A 121 -6.30 2.94 7.53
C GLU A 121 -5.77 2.87 8.97
N PHE A 122 -6.39 2.02 9.79
CA PHE A 122 -5.85 1.65 11.10
C PHE A 122 -4.94 0.45 10.96
N GLN A 123 -3.80 0.48 11.65
CA GLN A 123 -2.86 -0.63 11.71
C GLN A 123 -2.55 -0.96 13.16
N GLY A 124 -2.70 -2.23 13.51
CA GLY A 124 -2.14 -2.81 14.73
C GLY A 124 -1.02 -3.79 14.38
N GLU A 125 0.07 -3.75 15.14
CA GLU A 125 1.20 -4.67 14.97
C GLU A 125 1.63 -5.27 16.31
N TRP A 126 1.97 -6.56 16.25
CA TRP A 126 2.73 -7.28 17.26
C TRP A 126 3.95 -7.93 16.60
N ASN A 127 5.15 -7.69 17.12
CA ASN A 127 6.37 -8.26 16.56
C ASN A 127 7.12 -9.19 17.54
N ALA A 128 8.12 -9.90 17.02
CA ALA A 128 8.92 -10.88 17.75
C ALA A 128 9.70 -10.29 18.94
N SER A 129 9.93 -8.98 18.95
CA SER A 129 10.57 -8.24 20.04
C SER A 129 9.56 -7.81 21.11
N GLU A 130 8.37 -8.43 21.15
CA GLU A 130 7.25 -8.13 22.05
C GLU A 130 6.74 -6.68 21.97
N THR A 131 7.14 -5.93 20.94
CA THR A 131 6.70 -4.56 20.73
C THR A 131 5.32 -4.55 20.09
N GLN A 132 4.47 -3.68 20.64
CA GLN A 132 3.08 -3.52 20.26
C GLN A 132 2.87 -2.08 19.82
N SER A 133 2.28 -1.88 18.64
CA SER A 133 1.96 -0.54 18.16
C SER A 133 0.57 -0.50 17.53
N THR A 134 -0.06 0.67 17.66
CA THR A 134 -1.26 1.02 16.90
C THR A 134 -1.00 2.38 16.26
N LYS A 135 -1.22 2.48 14.96
CA LYS A 135 -1.09 3.73 14.22
C LYS A 135 -2.20 3.90 13.20
N VAL A 136 -2.40 5.14 12.78
CA VAL A 136 -3.19 5.49 11.60
C VAL A 136 -2.18 5.71 10.48
N ASN A 137 -2.24 4.89 9.43
CA ASN A 137 -1.39 5.10 8.26
C ASN A 137 -2.00 6.23 7.45
N ASP A 138 -2.96 5.96 6.57
CA ASP A 138 -3.57 7.01 5.76
C ASP A 138 -4.90 7.46 6.36
N ALA A 139 -5.18 8.75 6.25
CA ALA A 139 -6.40 9.37 6.71
C ALA A 139 -6.65 10.65 5.94
N TRP A 140 -7.65 10.63 5.06
CA TRP A 140 -7.92 11.74 4.15
C TRP A 140 -9.40 11.88 3.80
N VAL A 141 -9.72 13.07 3.31
CA VAL A 141 -10.99 13.41 2.66
C VAL A 141 -10.70 13.86 1.24
N GLN A 142 -11.50 13.37 0.30
CA GLN A 142 -11.48 13.74 -1.10
C GLN A 142 -12.84 14.30 -1.50
N ILE A 143 -12.82 15.39 -2.24
CA ILE A 143 -14.00 16.03 -2.83
C ILE A 143 -13.84 15.94 -4.34
N GLY A 144 -14.60 15.06 -4.98
CA GLY A 144 -14.64 14.91 -6.42
C GLY A 144 -15.70 15.81 -7.05
N ALA A 145 -15.29 16.68 -7.97
CA ALA A 145 -16.12 17.56 -8.77
C ALA A 145 -15.92 17.28 -10.27
N ASP A 146 -16.75 17.89 -11.12
CA ASP A 146 -16.71 17.66 -12.59
C ASP A 146 -15.38 18.03 -13.25
N TYR A 147 -14.60 18.92 -12.64
CA TYR A 147 -13.32 19.42 -13.16
C TYR A 147 -12.10 18.78 -12.51
N GLY A 148 -12.28 17.84 -11.57
CA GLY A 148 -11.20 17.20 -10.84
C GLY A 148 -11.55 16.90 -9.39
N SER A 149 -10.57 16.42 -8.64
CA SER A 149 -10.72 16.07 -7.23
C SER A 149 -9.70 16.77 -6.36
N PHE A 150 -10.16 17.32 -5.24
CA PHE A 150 -9.29 17.79 -4.17
C PHE A 150 -9.14 16.69 -3.12
N LEU A 151 -7.92 16.47 -2.62
CA LEU A 151 -7.63 15.58 -1.50
C LEU A 151 -6.95 16.37 -0.39
N PHE A 152 -7.34 16.10 0.85
CA PHE A 152 -6.74 16.69 2.05
C PHE A 152 -6.53 15.61 3.11
N GLY A 153 -5.35 15.56 3.71
CA GLY A 153 -5.03 14.65 4.80
C GLY A 153 -3.70 13.93 4.60
N ARG A 154 -3.54 12.77 5.24
CA ARG A 154 -2.36 11.92 5.08
C ARG A 154 -2.61 10.85 4.02
N GLU A 155 -1.81 10.85 2.97
CA GLU A 155 -1.87 9.91 1.83
C GLU A 155 -0.46 9.81 1.21
N SER A 156 -0.23 8.78 0.38
CA SER A 156 0.98 8.64 -0.42
C SER A 156 1.27 9.89 -1.24
N SER A 157 2.54 10.29 -1.27
CA SER A 157 3.02 11.44 -2.05
C SER A 157 2.64 11.31 -3.52
N GLN A 158 2.29 12.43 -4.18
CA GLN A 158 1.96 12.42 -5.61
C GLN A 158 3.19 12.19 -6.50
N PHE A 159 4.39 12.23 -5.91
CA PHE A 159 5.64 11.90 -6.59
C PHE A 159 5.81 10.38 -6.79
N ASP A 160 5.33 9.59 -5.84
CA ASP A 160 5.58 8.14 -5.74
C ASP A 160 4.64 7.38 -6.68
N ALA A 161 5.20 6.82 -7.76
CA ALA A 161 4.44 6.17 -8.83
C ALA A 161 4.51 4.63 -8.80
N PHE A 162 5.61 4.08 -8.27
CA PHE A 162 5.87 2.64 -8.22
C PHE A 162 6.59 2.30 -6.92
N THR A 163 6.03 1.36 -6.16
CA THR A 163 6.49 0.97 -4.81
C THR A 163 6.77 -0.53 -4.69
N GLY A 164 6.88 -1.23 -5.83
CA GLY A 164 7.19 -2.66 -5.91
C GLY A 164 5.96 -3.56 -6.06
N TYR A 165 6.18 -4.77 -6.57
CA TYR A 165 5.17 -5.82 -6.71
C TYR A 165 5.31 -6.95 -5.67
N THR A 166 6.54 -7.18 -5.20
CA THR A 166 6.86 -8.31 -4.32
C THR A 166 6.09 -8.23 -3.02
N TRP A 167 5.58 -9.38 -2.59
CA TRP A 167 4.77 -9.41 -1.37
C TRP A 167 5.63 -9.19 -0.13
N ILE A 168 6.89 -9.57 -0.18
CA ILE A 168 7.86 -9.43 0.90
C ILE A 168 9.16 -8.97 0.25
N VAL A 169 9.86 -8.06 0.91
CA VAL A 169 11.19 -7.59 0.52
C VAL A 169 12.23 -7.99 1.58
N PRO A 170 12.59 -9.29 1.70
CA PRO A 170 13.49 -9.75 2.76
C PRO A 170 14.84 -9.03 2.75
N GLY A 171 15.36 -8.72 1.56
CA GLY A 171 16.61 -7.99 1.38
C GLY A 171 16.43 -6.48 1.41
N GLY A 172 15.26 -5.95 1.80
CA GLY A 172 14.96 -4.53 1.63
C GLY A 172 14.93 -4.12 0.15
N ILE A 173 14.53 -2.87 -0.10
CA ILE A 173 14.48 -2.29 -1.44
C ILE A 173 14.57 -0.77 -1.31
N SER A 174 15.17 -0.12 -2.30
CA SER A 174 15.28 1.34 -2.35
C SER A 174 14.24 1.88 -3.33
N LEU A 175 13.05 2.16 -2.81
CA LEU A 175 11.94 2.80 -3.52
C LEU A 175 11.35 3.87 -2.60
N SER A 176 10.99 5.02 -3.17
CA SER A 176 10.23 6.01 -2.42
C SER A 176 8.77 5.55 -2.27
N ASP A 177 8.31 5.44 -1.02
CA ASP A 177 6.94 5.06 -0.62
C ASP A 177 6.57 5.83 0.66
N VAL A 178 6.37 7.14 0.54
CA VAL A 178 6.12 8.01 1.70
C VAL A 178 4.72 8.60 1.64
N SER A 179 3.92 8.24 2.65
CA SER A 179 2.68 8.95 2.96
C SER A 179 2.92 10.09 3.94
N LEU A 180 2.32 11.24 3.68
CA LEU A 180 2.56 12.49 4.40
C LEU A 180 1.32 13.37 4.39
N LEU A 181 1.31 14.42 5.23
CA LEU A 181 0.23 15.41 5.23
C LEU A 181 0.29 16.23 3.94
N GLN A 182 -0.81 16.26 3.19
CA GLN A 182 -0.88 16.95 1.91
C GLN A 182 -2.24 17.58 1.64
N ALA A 183 -2.23 18.55 0.74
CA ALA A 183 -3.40 18.99 -0.02
C ALA A 183 -3.07 18.89 -1.52
N SER A 184 -3.90 18.17 -2.28
CA SER A 184 -3.66 17.94 -3.70
C SER A 184 -4.91 18.19 -4.54
N PHE A 185 -4.68 18.58 -5.79
CA PHE A 185 -5.72 18.71 -6.81
C PHE A 185 -5.33 17.87 -8.02
N THR A 186 -6.19 16.94 -8.41
CA THR A 186 -6.05 16.12 -9.61
C THR A 186 -7.09 16.50 -10.65
N ALA A 187 -6.65 16.90 -11.83
CA ALA A 187 -7.50 17.16 -13.00
C ALA A 187 -7.47 15.96 -13.95
N ASP A 188 -8.66 15.56 -14.42
CA ASP A 188 -8.80 14.69 -15.58
C ASP A 188 -8.77 15.54 -16.85
N LEU A 189 -7.78 15.32 -17.71
CA LEU A 189 -7.58 16.04 -18.96
C LEU A 189 -8.19 15.31 -20.16
N GLY A 190 -8.85 14.17 -19.92
CA GLY A 190 -9.44 13.32 -20.94
C GLY A 190 -8.42 12.40 -21.63
N ASN A 191 -8.93 11.41 -22.37
CA ASN A 191 -8.12 10.42 -23.11
C ASN A 191 -7.06 9.70 -22.24
N GLY A 192 -7.36 9.52 -20.95
CA GLY A 192 -6.48 8.87 -19.98
C GLY A 192 -5.34 9.75 -19.45
N PHE A 193 -5.32 11.05 -19.78
CA PHE A 193 -4.37 11.99 -19.20
C PHE A 193 -4.90 12.58 -17.89
N THR A 194 -4.05 12.61 -16.87
CA THR A 194 -4.32 13.27 -15.59
C THR A 194 -3.16 14.15 -15.19
N ALA A 195 -3.45 15.30 -14.58
CA ALA A 195 -2.45 16.18 -14.00
C ALA A 195 -2.73 16.38 -12.52
N VAL A 196 -1.70 16.34 -11.69
CA VAL A 196 -1.82 16.60 -10.26
C VAL A 196 -0.83 17.68 -9.83
N ALA A 197 -1.27 18.51 -8.89
CA ALA A 197 -0.43 19.41 -8.14
C ALA A 197 -0.76 19.25 -6.64
N SER A 198 0.26 19.18 -5.80
CA SER A 198 0.13 19.04 -4.36
C SER A 198 1.09 19.95 -3.61
N VAL A 199 0.67 20.30 -2.40
CA VAL A 199 1.54 20.80 -1.34
C VAL A 199 1.66 19.70 -0.29
N GLU A 200 2.88 19.35 0.08
CA GLU A 200 3.23 18.17 0.85
C GLU A 200 4.11 18.59 2.04
N ASP A 201 3.85 18.07 3.24
CA ASP A 201 4.64 18.41 4.44
C ASP A 201 6.09 17.93 4.29
N SER A 202 7.04 18.87 4.27
CA SER A 202 8.45 18.61 3.98
C SER A 202 9.15 17.79 5.08
N SER A 203 8.67 17.89 6.33
CA SER A 203 9.31 17.23 7.48
C SER A 203 9.29 15.69 7.38
N TYR A 204 8.35 15.11 6.62
CA TYR A 204 8.28 13.67 6.37
C TYR A 204 9.40 13.15 5.46
N ARG A 205 10.12 14.05 4.79
CA ARG A 205 11.24 13.75 3.91
C ARG A 205 12.52 14.45 4.35
N GLY A 206 12.63 14.74 5.65
CA GLY A 206 13.85 15.32 6.24
C GLY A 206 14.11 16.77 5.84
N GLY A 207 13.09 17.52 5.41
CA GLY A 207 13.19 18.94 5.13
C GLY A 207 12.77 19.85 6.30
N ASP A 208 12.55 21.14 6.04
CA ASP A 208 12.24 22.14 7.08
C ASP A 208 10.92 21.86 7.82
N GLU A 209 10.89 22.17 9.11
CA GLU A 209 9.73 21.97 9.96
C GLU A 209 8.65 23.02 9.65
N ASN A 210 7.40 22.58 9.50
CA ASN A 210 6.26 23.43 9.13
C ASN A 210 6.42 24.10 7.75
N ALA A 211 7.30 23.56 6.90
CA ALA A 211 7.40 23.93 5.50
C ALA A 211 6.66 22.95 4.60
N VAL A 212 6.44 23.35 3.35
CA VAL A 212 5.80 22.52 2.33
C VAL A 212 6.72 22.33 1.14
N ASP A 213 6.69 21.13 0.62
CA ASP A 213 7.18 20.76 -0.69
C ASP A 213 6.08 21.00 -1.73
N ILE A 214 6.49 21.37 -2.93
CA ILE A 214 5.59 21.49 -4.07
C ILE A 214 5.82 20.29 -4.98
N VAL A 215 4.79 19.48 -5.17
CA VAL A 215 4.88 18.27 -5.99
C VAL A 215 3.88 18.35 -7.13
N GLY A 216 4.25 17.84 -8.29
CA GLY A 216 3.36 17.73 -9.44
C GLY A 216 3.68 16.52 -10.29
N ALA A 217 2.65 15.96 -10.92
CA ALA A 217 2.83 14.87 -11.86
C ALA A 217 1.86 14.93 -13.04
N LEU A 218 2.31 14.42 -14.18
CA LEU A 218 1.51 14.17 -15.37
C LEU A 218 1.51 12.68 -15.65
N LYS A 219 0.33 12.09 -15.77
CA LYS A 219 0.16 10.67 -16.06
C LYS A 219 -0.69 10.48 -17.31
N VAL A 220 -0.35 9.48 -18.12
CA VAL A 220 -1.17 8.95 -19.20
C VAL A 220 -1.41 7.48 -18.95
N SER A 221 -2.68 7.05 -18.98
CA SER A 221 -3.08 5.65 -18.85
C SER A 221 -3.87 5.22 -20.07
N GLN A 222 -3.41 4.18 -20.75
CA GLN A 222 -4.00 3.65 -21.99
C GLN A 222 -4.01 2.12 -21.96
N GLY A 223 -4.57 1.49 -22.99
CA GLY A 223 -4.67 0.02 -23.04
C GLY A 223 -3.32 -0.72 -23.05
N TRP A 224 -2.21 -0.05 -23.41
CA TRP A 224 -0.87 -0.64 -23.35
C TRP A 224 -0.23 -0.58 -21.96
N GLY A 225 -0.78 0.22 -21.04
CA GLY A 225 -0.17 0.51 -19.74
C GLY A 225 -0.25 1.99 -19.39
N SER A 226 0.73 2.49 -18.63
CA SER A 226 0.76 3.89 -18.21
C SER A 226 2.17 4.48 -18.18
N PHE A 227 2.25 5.79 -18.26
CA PHE A 227 3.47 6.56 -18.05
C PHE A 227 3.17 7.74 -17.13
N GLN A 228 4.01 7.95 -16.13
CA GLN A 228 3.95 9.08 -15.20
C GLN A 228 5.29 9.80 -15.18
N LEU A 229 5.23 11.13 -15.28
CA LEU A 229 6.35 12.03 -15.01
C LEU A 229 6.01 12.86 -13.76
N SER A 230 6.86 12.81 -12.74
CA SER A 230 6.70 13.54 -11.49
C SER A 230 7.88 14.48 -11.24
N GLY A 231 7.62 15.55 -10.51
CA GLY A 231 8.62 16.50 -10.05
C GLY A 231 8.26 17.04 -8.67
N ALA A 232 9.28 17.31 -7.87
CA ALA A 232 9.16 17.87 -6.52
C ALA A 232 10.17 19.01 -6.33
N ALA A 233 9.74 20.08 -5.67
CA ALA A 233 10.62 21.08 -5.08
C ALA A 233 10.59 20.88 -3.56
N HIS A 234 11.74 20.56 -2.99
CA HIS A 234 11.91 20.12 -1.61
C HIS A 234 12.46 21.24 -0.74
N ASN A 235 11.76 21.60 0.33
CA ASN A 235 12.22 22.62 1.26
C ASN A 235 13.24 22.03 2.24
N LYS A 236 14.48 22.50 2.20
CA LYS A 236 15.62 21.89 2.91
C LYS A 236 15.59 22.15 4.41
N ALA A 237 16.06 21.21 5.22
CA ALA A 237 16.05 21.31 6.68
C ALA A 237 16.79 22.52 7.28
N ASP A 238 17.75 23.10 6.57
CA ASP A 238 18.46 24.30 7.01
C ASP A 238 17.65 25.60 6.80
N GLY A 239 16.49 25.52 6.13
CA GLY A 239 15.63 26.64 5.79
C GLY A 239 16.17 27.52 4.64
N ASP A 240 17.33 27.18 4.07
CA ASP A 240 18.07 28.00 3.12
C ASP A 240 18.00 27.40 1.70
N GLY A 241 16.79 27.43 1.12
CA GLY A 241 16.55 27.17 -0.30
C GLY A 241 15.73 25.91 -0.58
N TYR A 242 15.85 25.40 -1.80
CA TYR A 242 15.10 24.24 -2.26
C TYR A 242 16.01 23.26 -2.99
N GLY A 243 15.91 21.99 -2.63
CA GLY A 243 16.31 20.88 -3.48
C GLY A 243 15.21 20.54 -4.49
N TYR A 244 15.49 19.61 -5.40
CA TYR A 244 14.49 19.12 -6.33
C TYR A 244 14.67 17.65 -6.67
N ALA A 245 13.56 17.00 -6.99
CA ALA A 245 13.56 15.65 -7.51
C ALA A 245 12.69 15.54 -8.77
N ALA A 246 13.05 14.63 -9.66
CA ALA A 246 12.28 14.29 -10.84
C ALA A 246 12.21 12.77 -11.00
N GLY A 247 11.05 12.26 -11.39
CA GLY A 247 10.80 10.84 -11.56
C GLY A 247 10.06 10.55 -12.86
N ALA A 248 10.39 9.44 -13.50
CA ALA A 248 9.66 8.89 -14.62
C ALA A 248 9.38 7.42 -14.39
N THR A 249 8.12 7.01 -14.51
CA THR A 249 7.68 5.63 -14.32
C THR A 249 6.86 5.19 -15.52
N ALA A 250 7.20 4.04 -16.09
CA ALA A 250 6.48 3.41 -17.19
C ALA A 250 6.04 2.01 -16.77
N THR A 251 4.75 1.75 -16.84
CA THR A 251 4.15 0.42 -16.63
C THR A 251 3.60 -0.08 -17.95
N PHE A 252 3.91 -1.31 -18.32
CA PHE A 252 3.41 -1.95 -19.53
C PHE A 252 2.57 -3.17 -19.16
N ASN A 253 1.35 -3.21 -19.70
CA ASN A 253 0.44 -4.33 -19.54
C ASN A 253 0.74 -5.35 -20.63
N LEU A 254 1.21 -6.53 -20.23
CA LEU A 254 1.63 -7.61 -21.11
C LEU A 254 0.60 -8.73 -21.19
N ASP A 255 -0.68 -8.36 -21.28
CA ASP A 255 -1.80 -9.31 -21.33
C ASP A 255 -1.72 -10.28 -22.52
N MET A 256 -0.95 -9.94 -23.56
CA MET A 256 -0.70 -10.81 -24.71
C MET A 256 0.25 -11.97 -24.40
N VAL A 257 1.08 -11.84 -23.37
CA VAL A 257 1.89 -12.94 -22.83
C VAL A 257 1.01 -13.76 -21.90
N ARG A 258 0.37 -13.08 -20.94
CA ARG A 258 -0.63 -13.65 -20.05
C ARG A 258 -1.40 -12.54 -19.36
N GLU A 259 -2.71 -12.73 -19.23
CA GLU A 259 -3.60 -11.81 -18.52
C GLU A 259 -3.08 -11.47 -17.11
N GLY A 260 -3.01 -10.18 -16.81
CA GLY A 260 -2.53 -9.65 -15.54
C GLY A 260 -1.01 -9.63 -15.41
N THR A 261 -0.26 -9.80 -16.50
CA THR A 261 1.19 -9.60 -16.50
C THR A 261 1.51 -8.12 -16.65
N GLU A 262 2.28 -7.56 -15.73
CA GLU A 262 2.70 -6.16 -15.75
C GLU A 262 4.20 -6.06 -15.53
N ILE A 263 4.85 -5.16 -16.28
CA ILE A 263 6.23 -4.78 -16.04
C ILE A 263 6.31 -3.28 -15.85
N THR A 264 7.01 -2.84 -14.80
CA THR A 264 7.22 -1.43 -14.49
C THR A 264 8.70 -1.12 -14.47
N PHE A 265 9.06 0.05 -15.00
CA PHE A 265 10.39 0.65 -14.89
C PHE A 265 10.24 2.04 -14.31
N GLN A 266 11.17 2.43 -13.45
CA GLN A 266 11.22 3.75 -12.86
C GLN A 266 12.66 4.25 -12.81
N ALA A 267 12.82 5.53 -13.11
CA ALA A 267 14.07 6.25 -12.97
C ALA A 267 13.79 7.56 -12.24
N GLN A 268 14.59 7.87 -11.24
CA GLN A 268 14.45 9.07 -10.42
C GLN A 268 15.82 9.71 -10.22
N TYR A 269 15.82 11.03 -10.11
CA TYR A 269 16.98 11.84 -9.79
C TYR A 269 16.58 12.84 -8.72
N ALA A 270 17.48 13.11 -7.79
CA ALA A 270 17.32 14.11 -6.76
C ALA A 270 18.61 14.92 -6.61
N ASP A 271 18.46 16.21 -6.33
CA ASP A 271 19.53 17.13 -5.99
C ASP A 271 19.11 17.88 -4.72
N GLU A 272 19.86 17.69 -3.64
CA GLU A 272 19.48 18.14 -2.29
C GLU A 272 18.04 17.73 -1.91
N ALA A 273 17.58 16.55 -2.38
CA ALA A 273 16.23 16.01 -2.15
C ALA A 273 16.21 14.47 -2.11
N GLY A 274 17.27 13.82 -1.64
CA GLY A 274 17.49 12.37 -1.76
C GLY A 274 16.42 11.50 -1.13
N ALA A 275 15.69 12.01 -0.13
CA ALA A 275 14.53 11.32 0.48
C ALA A 275 13.40 11.00 -0.53
N TYR A 276 13.35 11.65 -1.69
CA TYR A 276 12.42 11.33 -2.79
C TYR A 276 12.80 10.08 -3.60
N ILE A 277 13.99 9.51 -3.41
CA ILE A 277 14.45 8.34 -4.19
C ILE A 277 14.74 7.08 -3.35
N THR A 278 14.74 7.19 -2.02
CA THR A 278 14.92 6.05 -1.09
C THR A 278 13.87 5.93 0.01
N SER A 279 13.08 6.98 0.29
CA SER A 279 12.20 7.16 1.47
C SER A 279 12.90 7.37 2.82
N ASP A 280 14.23 7.50 2.84
CA ASP A 280 14.97 7.81 4.07
C ASP A 280 15.12 9.32 4.26
N GLY A 281 14.63 9.83 5.39
CA GLY A 281 14.73 11.26 5.72
C GLY A 281 16.18 11.71 5.97
N ASP A 282 17.07 10.78 6.33
CA ASP A 282 18.50 11.08 6.52
C ASP A 282 19.20 11.35 5.18
N ASP A 283 18.60 10.94 4.06
CA ASP A 283 19.10 11.19 2.71
C ASP A 283 18.60 12.52 2.12
N ALA A 284 17.83 13.32 2.87
CA ALA A 284 17.16 14.52 2.35
C ALA A 284 18.10 15.49 1.62
N ALA A 285 19.29 15.73 2.18
CA ALA A 285 20.27 16.65 1.61
C ALA A 285 21.14 16.03 0.50
N LYS A 286 21.01 14.74 0.20
CA LYS A 286 21.88 14.04 -0.77
C LYS A 286 21.44 14.30 -2.21
N THR A 287 22.41 14.26 -3.11
CA THR A 287 22.21 14.26 -4.57
C THR A 287 22.45 12.86 -5.11
N GLY A 288 21.63 12.39 -6.04
CA GLY A 288 21.75 11.02 -6.52
C GLY A 288 20.69 10.60 -7.52
N TYR A 289 20.72 9.33 -7.88
CA TYR A 289 19.73 8.73 -8.76
C TYR A 289 19.31 7.34 -8.27
N SER A 290 18.07 6.97 -8.59
CA SER A 290 17.53 5.64 -8.36
C SER A 290 16.97 5.08 -9.66
N LEU A 291 17.30 3.82 -9.93
CA LEU A 291 16.74 3.04 -11.02
C LEU A 291 16.06 1.82 -10.42
N SER A 292 14.81 1.60 -10.78
CA SER A 292 14.06 0.45 -10.29
C SER A 292 13.18 -0.14 -11.38
N GLY A 293 12.74 -1.36 -11.13
CA GLY A 293 11.77 -2.00 -11.97
C GLY A 293 11.21 -3.25 -11.31
N GLY A 294 10.05 -3.67 -11.79
CA GLY A 294 9.42 -4.87 -11.30
C GLY A 294 8.56 -5.55 -12.34
N LEU A 295 8.30 -6.82 -12.11
CA LEU A 295 7.48 -7.68 -12.94
C LEU A 295 6.52 -8.44 -12.04
N GLU A 296 5.23 -8.44 -12.35
CA GLU A 296 4.24 -9.34 -11.79
C GLU A 296 3.62 -10.17 -12.92
N THR A 297 3.47 -11.47 -12.69
CA THR A 297 2.81 -12.38 -13.65
C THR A 297 2.07 -13.49 -12.92
N ALA A 298 0.92 -13.88 -13.46
CA ALA A 298 0.31 -15.15 -13.09
C ALA A 298 1.16 -16.32 -13.64
N LEU A 299 1.36 -17.37 -12.85
CA LEU A 299 1.93 -18.66 -13.27
C LEU A 299 0.82 -19.71 -13.47
N THR A 300 -0.24 -19.64 -12.66
CA THR A 300 -1.50 -20.37 -12.78
C THR A 300 -2.65 -19.48 -12.29
N ASP A 301 -3.89 -19.94 -12.34
CA ASP A 301 -5.05 -19.22 -11.78
C ASP A 301 -4.94 -19.01 -10.26
N LYS A 302 -4.03 -19.73 -9.59
CA LYS A 302 -3.83 -19.70 -8.15
C LYS A 302 -2.40 -19.37 -7.74
N VAL A 303 -1.49 -19.19 -8.68
CA VAL A 303 -0.08 -18.95 -8.37
C VAL A 303 0.38 -17.76 -9.18
N SER A 304 0.95 -16.75 -8.52
CA SER A 304 1.62 -15.62 -9.17
C SER A 304 3.09 -15.59 -8.76
N ALA A 305 3.89 -14.90 -9.58
CA ALA A 305 5.27 -14.58 -9.29
C ALA A 305 5.48 -13.07 -9.43
N GLN A 306 6.36 -12.53 -8.60
CA GLN A 306 6.77 -11.14 -8.63
C GLN A 306 8.29 -11.06 -8.51
N LEU A 307 8.88 -10.05 -9.14
CA LEU A 307 10.30 -9.71 -9.06
C LEU A 307 10.42 -8.19 -9.01
N ASP A 308 11.17 -7.65 -8.07
CA ASP A 308 11.53 -6.23 -7.99
C ASP A 308 13.05 -6.07 -7.91
N LEU A 309 13.53 -5.00 -8.53
CA LEU A 309 14.92 -4.60 -8.61
C LEU A 309 15.01 -3.11 -8.26
N SER A 310 16.02 -2.73 -7.50
CA SER A 310 16.38 -1.33 -7.28
C SER A 310 17.88 -1.14 -7.25
N HIS A 311 18.35 -0.01 -7.74
CA HIS A 311 19.72 0.45 -7.61
C HIS A 311 19.68 1.95 -7.33
N VAL A 312 20.23 2.36 -6.20
CA VAL A 312 20.38 3.77 -5.82
C VAL A 312 21.85 4.10 -5.63
N ALA A 313 22.23 5.30 -6.05
CA ALA A 313 23.53 5.88 -5.80
C ALA A 313 23.37 7.33 -5.37
N PHE A 314 24.05 7.70 -4.28
CA PHE A 314 24.16 9.08 -3.81
C PHE A 314 25.62 9.53 -3.87
N ASP A 315 25.79 10.78 -4.27
CA ASP A 315 27.04 11.53 -4.26
C ASP A 315 26.97 12.53 -3.08
N ASN A 316 28.01 12.55 -2.26
CA ASN A 316 28.11 13.44 -1.11
C ASN A 316 29.56 13.93 -0.95
N ASP A 317 29.75 15.14 -0.43
CA ASP A 317 31.08 15.79 -0.32
C ASP A 317 32.10 14.99 0.53
N SER A 318 31.66 14.02 1.34
CA SER A 318 32.53 13.19 2.18
C SER A 318 32.50 11.69 1.88
N ASP A 319 31.40 11.12 1.36
CA ASP A 319 31.21 9.66 1.26
C ASP A 319 30.22 9.30 0.13
N ASP A 320 30.59 8.35 -0.73
CA ASP A 320 29.69 7.77 -1.73
C ASP A 320 28.85 6.65 -1.09
N TYR A 321 27.57 6.57 -1.47
CA TYR A 321 26.69 5.48 -1.05
C TYR A 321 26.07 4.81 -2.27
N THR A 322 26.15 3.49 -2.34
CA THR A 322 25.39 2.72 -3.34
C THR A 322 24.69 1.53 -2.73
N LYS A 323 23.47 1.25 -3.21
CA LYS A 323 22.73 0.06 -2.81
C LYS A 323 22.03 -0.55 -3.99
N THR A 324 22.23 -1.85 -4.19
CA THR A 324 21.50 -2.65 -5.16
C THR A 324 20.69 -3.70 -4.43
N SER A 325 19.44 -3.91 -4.84
CA SER A 325 18.55 -4.89 -4.22
C SER A 325 17.73 -5.63 -5.26
N VAL A 326 17.50 -6.91 -5.01
CA VAL A 326 16.73 -7.83 -5.83
C VAL A 326 15.82 -8.63 -4.92
N ASN A 327 14.52 -8.58 -5.13
CA ASN A 327 13.56 -9.36 -4.36
C ASN A 327 12.63 -10.12 -5.30
N GLY A 328 12.29 -11.36 -4.97
CA GLY A 328 11.31 -12.14 -5.71
C GLY A 328 10.35 -12.85 -4.77
N SER A 329 9.09 -12.95 -5.16
CA SER A 329 8.07 -13.71 -4.44
C SER A 329 7.28 -14.64 -5.34
N ILE A 330 6.85 -15.77 -4.79
CA ILE A 330 5.83 -16.64 -5.37
C ILE A 330 4.67 -16.69 -4.39
N VAL A 331 3.45 -16.46 -4.87
CA VAL A 331 2.25 -16.40 -4.06
C VAL A 331 1.26 -17.45 -4.51
N TYR A 332 0.84 -18.32 -3.59
CA TYR A 332 -0.24 -19.26 -3.79
C TYR A 332 -1.54 -18.75 -3.15
N SER A 333 -2.58 -18.58 -3.96
CA SER A 333 -3.88 -18.04 -3.61
C SER A 333 -4.98 -19.08 -3.88
N PRO A 334 -5.21 -20.04 -2.96
CA PRO A 334 -6.15 -21.15 -3.19
C PRO A 334 -7.61 -20.72 -3.31
N VAL A 335 -7.96 -19.61 -2.66
CA VAL A 335 -9.29 -18.98 -2.60
C VAL A 335 -9.13 -17.46 -2.56
N ALA A 336 -10.18 -16.72 -2.91
CA ALA A 336 -10.18 -15.27 -2.82
C ALA A 336 -9.84 -14.78 -1.41
N GLY A 337 -9.02 -13.73 -1.32
CA GLY A 337 -8.58 -13.12 -0.07
C GLY A 337 -7.38 -13.80 0.59
N LEU A 338 -7.21 -15.12 0.45
CA LEU A 338 -6.09 -15.86 1.06
C LEU A 338 -4.88 -15.93 0.13
N GLY A 339 -3.71 -15.47 0.59
CA GLY A 339 -2.43 -15.61 -0.09
C GLY A 339 -1.36 -16.20 0.84
N LEU A 340 -0.57 -17.14 0.30
CA LEU A 340 0.59 -17.76 0.93
C LEU A 340 1.81 -17.42 0.08
N ALA A 341 2.66 -16.53 0.56
CA ALA A 341 3.84 -16.06 -0.15
C ALA A 341 5.12 -16.70 0.41
N LEU A 342 6.01 -17.09 -0.49
CA LEU A 342 7.42 -17.31 -0.20
C LEU A 342 8.22 -16.29 -0.99
N ALA A 343 9.27 -15.75 -0.38
CA ALA A 343 10.12 -14.74 -1.00
C ALA A 343 11.59 -14.97 -0.68
N ALA A 344 12.45 -14.50 -1.57
CA ALA A 344 13.87 -14.37 -1.34
C ALA A 344 14.30 -12.97 -1.77
N GLY A 345 15.21 -12.38 -1.02
CA GLY A 345 15.79 -11.08 -1.32
C GLY A 345 17.29 -11.12 -1.17
N TRP A 346 17.98 -10.39 -2.02
CA TRP A 346 19.41 -10.12 -1.93
C TRP A 346 19.63 -8.62 -2.04
N ASN A 347 20.52 -8.07 -1.23
CA ASN A 347 21.04 -6.72 -1.41
C ASN A 347 22.55 -6.68 -1.22
N THR A 348 23.15 -5.64 -1.78
CA THR A 348 24.52 -5.25 -1.51
C THR A 348 24.53 -3.75 -1.28
N GLN A 349 25.27 -3.32 -0.28
CA GLN A 349 25.43 -1.93 0.10
C GLN A 349 26.92 -1.60 0.21
N ASP A 350 27.33 -0.51 -0.43
CA ASP A 350 28.67 0.05 -0.35
C ASP A 350 28.57 1.43 0.32
N ASP A 351 29.35 1.60 1.39
CA ASP A 351 29.40 2.82 2.21
C ASP A 351 30.88 3.10 2.54
N ASP A 352 31.42 4.19 1.99
CA ASP A 352 32.83 4.55 2.15
C ASP A 352 33.24 4.77 3.61
N THR A 353 32.28 5.04 4.50
CA THR A 353 32.52 5.26 5.94
C THR A 353 32.92 3.98 6.69
N SER A 354 32.47 2.80 6.22
CA SER A 354 32.74 1.50 6.86
C SER A 354 33.84 0.69 6.18
N LYS A 355 34.15 0.97 4.89
CA LYS A 355 35.04 0.17 4.02
C LYS A 355 34.64 -1.31 3.86
N ASP A 356 33.45 -1.68 4.33
CA ASP A 356 32.96 -3.05 4.32
C ASP A 356 31.74 -3.14 3.39
N TYR A 357 31.82 -4.05 2.43
CA TYR A 357 30.66 -4.46 1.63
C TYR A 357 29.72 -5.29 2.51
N GLU A 358 28.49 -4.83 2.70
CA GLU A 358 27.47 -5.62 3.37
C GLU A 358 26.57 -6.30 2.33
N ASP A 359 26.85 -7.58 2.09
CA ASP A 359 25.97 -8.46 1.31
C ASP A 359 24.97 -9.14 2.24
N GLU A 360 23.67 -8.99 1.93
CA GLU A 360 22.61 -9.68 2.65
C GLU A 360 21.70 -10.49 1.74
N THR A 361 21.36 -11.70 2.16
CA THR A 361 20.41 -12.58 1.50
C THR A 361 19.48 -13.11 2.55
N LYS A 362 18.20 -12.85 2.39
CA LYS A 362 17.18 -13.24 3.35
C LYS A 362 16.06 -13.95 2.62
N VAL A 363 15.41 -14.89 3.29
CA VAL A 363 14.18 -15.52 2.79
C VAL A 363 13.03 -15.17 3.71
N GLY A 364 11.83 -15.08 3.15
CA GLY A 364 10.65 -14.72 3.90
C GLY A 364 9.44 -15.55 3.52
N ALA A 365 8.50 -15.64 4.45
CA ALA A 365 7.19 -16.22 4.23
C ALA A 365 6.11 -15.28 4.77
N ARG A 366 4.98 -15.19 4.07
CA ARG A 366 3.82 -14.42 4.52
C ARG A 366 2.55 -15.22 4.30
N VAL A 367 1.70 -15.23 5.32
CA VAL A 367 0.30 -15.61 5.18
C VAL A 367 -0.52 -14.34 5.30
N GLN A 368 -1.40 -14.09 4.34
CA GLN A 368 -2.28 -12.93 4.35
C GLN A 368 -3.70 -13.33 4.01
N TYR A 369 -4.66 -12.79 4.75
CA TYR A 369 -6.07 -12.84 4.40
C TYR A 369 -6.62 -11.41 4.29
N THR A 370 -7.16 -11.06 3.14
CA THR A 370 -7.82 -9.78 2.85
C THR A 370 -9.33 -10.01 2.72
N PHE A 371 -10.14 -9.13 3.31
CA PHE A 371 -11.61 -9.21 3.31
C PHE A 371 -12.28 -7.88 3.02
#